data_AF-A0AAD7V0N0-F1
#
_entry.id   AF-A0AAD7V0N0-F1
#
_cell.length_a   1.000
_cell.length_b   1.000
_cell.length_c   1.000
_cell.angle_alpha   90.00
_cell.angle_beta   90.00
_cell.angle_gamma   90.00
#
_symmetry.space_group_name_H-M   'P 1'
#
loop_
_entity.id
_entity.type
_entity.pdbx_description
1 polymer ?
#
loop_
_entity_poly.entity_id
_entity_poly.type
_entity_poly.pdbx_seq_one_letter_code
_entity_poly.pdbx_strand_id
1 'polypeptide(L)'
;MFARISAATARRTHRPLIAKSIRKRCIGTDETSRPFPSPFPTRPTQPNKNDELALPVPVPITQSDTHVEEPYSHSSFRSNNSSNSYEGMNETPLPPTHHFDTYQLLQALERQGFTRSQAEVVMKGIKFKLRESSAFIRQRLLLRSDLDNETYLFKAGLSEMRTEVQTMRRNDTHMLQAEMAAVTRDVESIGQKLREDVALMKNEITLDLNNRKNEGREELKTIEMKIQEMNNKLTVSLGDVRTGIEAVRWETIWKGMTGVAVAALSIAGLGYLLTRYAEHKAETIRLEKQRRKKQFREDARQSGMADMEVVY
;
A
#
# COMPACT_ATOMS: atom_id res chain seq x y z
N MET A 1 -22.60 51.97 -21.74
CA MET A 1 -22.45 52.66 -20.44
C MET A 1 -23.02 51.77 -19.35
N PHE A 2 -22.17 51.38 -18.41
CA PHE A 2 -22.46 50.41 -17.34
C PHE A 2 -23.47 50.97 -16.33
N ALA A 3 -24.51 50.20 -16.03
CA ALA A 3 -25.38 50.41 -14.87
C ALA A 3 -25.00 49.42 -13.76
N ARG A 4 -24.98 49.98 -12.55
CA ARG A 4 -24.36 49.50 -11.32
C ARG A 4 -25.28 48.55 -10.51
N ILE A 5 -24.62 47.62 -9.82
CA ILE A 5 -24.79 47.23 -8.40
C ILE A 5 -26.20 46.84 -7.93
N SER A 6 -26.38 45.59 -7.50
CA SER A 6 -26.86 45.29 -6.14
C SER A 6 -26.71 43.81 -5.81
N ALA A 7 -25.99 43.50 -4.73
CA ALA A 7 -25.93 42.19 -4.10
C ALA A 7 -26.30 42.38 -2.62
N ALA A 8 -27.34 41.68 -2.16
CA ALA A 8 -27.57 41.37 -0.74
C ALA A 8 -28.87 40.57 -0.52
N THR A 9 -28.71 39.42 0.15
CA THR A 9 -29.53 38.95 1.30
C THR A 9 -30.65 37.91 1.09
N ALA A 10 -30.34 36.75 1.69
CA ALA A 10 -31.18 35.81 2.45
C ALA A 10 -32.29 34.99 1.76
N ARG A 11 -32.10 33.66 1.79
CA ARG A 11 -33.21 32.71 1.99
C ARG A 11 -32.87 31.59 2.98
N ARG A 12 -33.57 31.72 4.10
CA ARG A 12 -34.01 30.78 5.14
C ARG A 12 -34.46 29.42 4.56
N THR A 13 -33.97 28.31 5.13
CA THR A 13 -34.58 26.98 4.94
C THR A 13 -34.67 26.21 6.26
N HIS A 14 -35.80 25.51 6.38
CA HIS A 14 -36.39 24.87 7.55
C HIS A 14 -35.63 23.63 8.10
N ARG A 15 -35.78 23.40 9.42
CA ARG A 15 -35.70 22.09 10.08
C ARG A 15 -37.09 21.41 10.05
N PRO A 16 -37.17 20.06 10.11
CA PRO A 16 -37.52 19.43 11.39
C PRO A 16 -36.79 18.10 11.69
N LEU A 17 -37.00 17.66 12.94
CA LEU A 17 -36.37 16.59 13.71
C LEU A 17 -36.84 15.18 13.33
N ILE A 18 -35.94 14.18 13.33
CA ILE A 18 -36.27 12.78 13.69
C ILE A 18 -35.09 12.17 14.47
N ALA A 19 -35.38 11.78 15.71
CA ALA A 19 -34.50 11.08 16.62
C ALA A 19 -34.44 9.59 16.29
N LYS A 20 -33.24 8.98 16.33
CA LYS A 20 -33.07 7.55 16.54
C LYS A 20 -31.96 7.29 17.56
N SER A 21 -32.36 6.57 18.60
CA SER A 21 -31.59 6.08 19.73
C SER A 21 -30.43 5.18 19.29
N ILE A 22 -29.20 5.54 19.65
CA ILE A 22 -28.02 4.67 19.58
C ILE A 22 -27.64 4.32 21.01
N ARG A 23 -27.91 3.07 21.41
CA ARG A 23 -27.39 2.47 22.63
C ARG A 23 -25.86 2.34 22.50
N LYS A 24 -25.11 3.22 23.18
CA LYS A 24 -23.68 3.05 23.43
C LYS A 24 -23.50 1.90 24.44
N ARG A 25 -22.96 0.78 23.98
CA ARG A 25 -22.40 -0.27 24.84
C ARG A 25 -20.93 0.08 25.06
N CYS A 26 -20.58 0.39 26.30
CA CYS A 26 -19.19 0.60 26.72
C CYS A 26 -18.42 -0.70 26.51
N ILE A 27 -17.35 -0.66 25.72
CA ILE A 27 -16.32 -1.70 25.67
C ILE A 27 -15.16 -1.13 26.49
N GLY A 28 -14.99 -1.64 27.71
CA GLY A 28 -13.75 -1.47 28.46
C GLY A 28 -12.73 -2.45 27.90
N THR A 29 -11.63 -1.94 27.36
CA THR A 29 -10.42 -2.72 27.12
C THR A 29 -9.38 -2.27 28.12
N ASP A 30 -9.29 -3.00 29.22
CA ASP A 30 -8.04 -3.11 29.96
C ASP A 30 -7.98 -4.50 30.60
N GLU A 31 -7.43 -5.46 29.86
CA GLU A 31 -6.99 -6.76 30.39
C GLU A 31 -5.86 -7.28 29.48
N THR A 32 -4.74 -6.57 29.54
CA THR A 32 -3.45 -7.08 29.07
C THR A 32 -2.89 -7.98 30.17
N SER A 33 -3.18 -9.28 30.12
CA SER A 33 -2.39 -10.41 30.66
C SER A 33 -3.25 -11.62 31.06
N ARG A 34 -3.57 -12.50 30.10
CA ARG A 34 -3.88 -13.90 30.40
C ARG A 34 -3.20 -14.81 29.37
N PRO A 35 -2.10 -15.50 29.72
CA PRO A 35 -1.72 -16.69 28.97
C PRO A 35 -2.72 -17.78 29.36
N PHE A 36 -3.11 -18.63 28.41
CA PHE A 36 -4.05 -19.76 28.51
C PHE A 36 -5.54 -19.46 28.20
N PRO A 37 -6.12 -20.10 27.16
CA PRO A 37 -7.57 -20.21 27.05
C PRO A 37 -8.11 -21.16 28.13
N SER A 38 -9.28 -20.84 28.67
CA SER A 38 -9.95 -21.62 29.72
C SER A 38 -10.36 -23.01 29.22
N PRO A 39 -10.16 -24.09 30.00
CA PRO A 39 -10.70 -25.40 29.69
C PRO A 39 -12.14 -25.45 30.20
N PHE A 40 -13.11 -25.04 29.39
CA PHE A 40 -14.50 -25.36 29.66
C PHE A 40 -15.04 -26.30 28.59
N PRO A 41 -15.70 -27.41 28.98
CA PRO A 41 -16.34 -28.31 28.04
C PRO A 41 -17.52 -27.58 27.40
N THR A 42 -17.48 -27.39 26.08
CA THR A 42 -18.63 -26.92 25.32
C THR A 42 -19.69 -28.02 25.38
N ARG A 43 -20.66 -27.86 26.27
CA ARG A 43 -21.86 -28.70 26.36
C ARG A 43 -22.51 -28.79 24.96
N PRO A 44 -22.77 -29.99 24.41
CA PRO A 44 -23.58 -30.09 23.21
C PRO A 44 -24.99 -29.56 23.52
N THR A 45 -25.41 -28.51 22.82
CA THR A 45 -26.80 -28.08 22.79
C THR A 45 -27.64 -29.25 22.27
N GLN A 46 -28.58 -29.74 23.08
CA GLN A 46 -29.49 -30.79 22.66
C GLN A 46 -30.31 -30.33 21.43
N PRO A 47 -30.55 -31.19 20.43
CA PRO A 47 -31.41 -30.86 19.31
C PRO A 47 -32.86 -30.76 19.79
N ASN A 48 -33.50 -29.65 19.46
CA ASN A 48 -34.91 -29.37 19.73
C ASN A 48 -35.79 -30.36 18.95
N LYS A 49 -36.72 -31.03 19.64
CA LYS A 49 -37.56 -32.14 19.12
C LYS A 49 -38.73 -31.68 18.22
N ASN A 50 -38.57 -30.62 17.44
CA ASN A 50 -39.61 -30.18 16.50
C ASN A 50 -38.94 -29.78 15.19
N ASP A 51 -38.71 -30.74 14.31
CA ASP A 51 -38.68 -30.59 12.83
C ASP A 51 -38.29 -31.94 12.21
N GLU A 52 -39.27 -32.85 12.15
CA GLU A 52 -39.20 -34.05 11.33
C GLU A 52 -39.86 -33.73 9.98
N LEU A 53 -39.05 -33.45 8.94
CA LEU A 53 -39.37 -33.63 7.51
C LEU A 53 -38.23 -33.08 6.63
N ALA A 54 -37.21 -33.91 6.37
CA ALA A 54 -36.49 -33.98 5.10
C ALA A 54 -35.27 -34.92 5.24
N LEU A 55 -35.35 -36.10 4.63
CA LEU A 55 -34.19 -36.96 4.38
C LEU A 55 -33.30 -36.32 3.30
N PRO A 56 -31.96 -36.31 3.45
CA PRO A 56 -31.06 -36.27 2.30
C PRO A 56 -30.35 -37.62 2.11
N VAL A 57 -30.32 -38.00 0.84
CA VAL A 57 -29.77 -39.20 0.20
C VAL A 57 -28.28 -39.43 0.53
N PRO A 58 -27.78 -40.69 0.62
CA PRO A 58 -26.34 -40.95 0.72
C PRO A 58 -25.68 -40.85 -0.67
N VAL A 59 -24.63 -40.01 -0.78
CA VAL A 59 -23.72 -39.98 -1.94
C VAL A 59 -22.58 -40.99 -1.71
N PRO A 60 -22.20 -41.84 -2.69
CA PRO A 60 -21.11 -42.80 -2.53
C PRO A 60 -19.75 -42.12 -2.70
N ILE A 61 -18.82 -42.37 -1.76
CA ILE A 61 -17.42 -41.96 -1.88
C ILE A 61 -16.66 -43.08 -2.58
N THR A 62 -16.14 -42.77 -3.77
CA THR A 62 -15.23 -43.60 -4.56
C THR A 62 -13.86 -43.69 -3.88
N GLN A 63 -13.36 -44.91 -3.71
CA GLN A 63 -11.99 -45.19 -3.28
C GLN A 63 -11.01 -44.79 -4.40
N SER A 64 -9.94 -44.09 -4.03
CA SER A 64 -8.72 -44.04 -4.83
C SER A 64 -7.53 -44.24 -3.88
N ASP A 65 -6.97 -45.44 -3.95
CA ASP A 65 -5.70 -45.83 -3.35
C ASP A 65 -4.57 -44.93 -3.85
N THR A 66 -3.75 -44.42 -2.95
CA THR A 66 -2.35 -44.13 -3.27
C THR A 66 -1.50 -44.36 -2.02
N HIS A 67 -0.79 -45.48 -2.04
CA HIS A 67 0.22 -45.89 -1.07
C HIS A 67 1.40 -44.90 -1.09
N VAL A 68 1.77 -44.34 0.05
CA VAL A 68 3.11 -43.78 0.31
C VAL A 68 3.55 -44.28 1.68
N GLU A 69 4.58 -45.12 1.69
CA GLU A 69 5.26 -45.63 2.89
C GLU A 69 6.29 -44.61 3.41
N GLU A 70 6.27 -44.32 4.71
CA GLU A 70 7.48 -44.11 5.53
C GLU A 70 7.16 -44.32 7.03
N PRO A 71 8.16 -44.68 7.85
CA PRO A 71 7.99 -45.61 8.96
C PRO A 71 7.84 -44.89 10.30
N TYR A 72 6.70 -45.08 10.96
CA TYR A 72 6.58 -44.81 12.40
C TYR A 72 6.29 -46.11 13.13
N SER A 73 7.26 -46.50 13.95
CA SER A 73 7.25 -47.62 14.87
C SER A 73 6.06 -47.53 15.83
N HIS A 74 4.92 -48.08 15.43
CA HIS A 74 3.86 -48.42 16.37
C HIS A 74 4.32 -49.63 17.16
N SER A 75 4.73 -49.40 18.41
CA SER A 75 4.75 -50.44 19.43
C SER A 75 3.32 -50.93 19.61
N SER A 76 2.98 -51.95 18.83
CA SER A 76 1.80 -52.78 19.03
C SER A 76 1.92 -53.41 20.41
N PHE A 77 1.29 -52.78 21.40
CA PHE A 77 0.86 -53.50 22.59
C PHE A 77 -0.08 -54.60 22.10
N ARG A 78 0.52 -55.78 21.96
CA ARG A 78 -0.11 -57.07 21.81
C ARG A 78 -1.04 -57.24 23.01
N SER A 79 -2.25 -56.71 22.90
CA SER A 79 -3.36 -57.16 23.70
C SER A 79 -3.67 -58.53 23.13
N ASN A 80 -3.24 -59.57 23.84
CA ASN A 80 -3.67 -60.92 23.58
C ASN A 80 -5.19 -60.90 23.54
N ASN A 81 -5.75 -60.96 22.34
CA ASN A 81 -7.13 -61.31 22.11
C ASN A 81 -7.24 -62.80 22.42
N SER A 82 -7.14 -63.15 23.71
CA SER A 82 -7.73 -64.36 24.21
C SER A 82 -9.22 -64.16 23.99
N SER A 83 -9.70 -64.81 22.94
CA SER A 83 -11.08 -65.21 22.71
C SER A 83 -11.84 -65.35 24.03
N ASN A 84 -12.47 -64.26 24.47
CA ASN A 84 -13.55 -64.32 25.42
C ASN A 84 -14.78 -64.68 24.61
N SER A 85 -14.88 -65.99 24.41
CA SER A 85 -16.09 -66.71 24.10
C SER A 85 -17.25 -66.03 24.82
N TYR A 86 -18.23 -65.58 24.04
CA TYR A 86 -19.58 -65.36 24.51
C TYR A 86 -20.15 -66.75 24.83
N GLU A 87 -19.66 -67.38 25.91
CA GLU A 87 -20.43 -68.37 26.64
C GLU A 87 -21.54 -67.57 27.30
N GLY A 88 -22.61 -67.36 26.54
CA GLY A 88 -23.91 -67.09 27.11
C GLY A 88 -24.14 -68.17 28.13
N MET A 89 -24.11 -67.80 29.41
CA MET A 89 -24.49 -68.67 30.51
C MET A 89 -25.94 -69.07 30.25
N ASN A 90 -26.09 -70.23 29.62
CA ASN A 90 -27.23 -71.10 29.71
C ASN A 90 -27.34 -71.48 31.19
N GLU A 91 -27.91 -70.55 31.97
CA GLU A 91 -28.43 -70.85 33.30
C GLU A 91 -29.55 -71.86 33.10
N THR A 92 -29.19 -73.14 33.19
CA THR A 92 -30.15 -74.19 33.50
C THR A 92 -30.88 -73.74 34.77
N PRO A 93 -32.22 -73.65 34.77
CA PRO A 93 -32.97 -73.28 35.95
C PRO A 93 -32.60 -74.25 37.07
N LEU A 94 -31.83 -73.76 38.05
CA LEU A 94 -31.46 -74.56 39.19
C LEU A 94 -32.75 -75.08 39.85
N PRO A 95 -32.86 -76.37 40.16
CA PRO A 95 -34.05 -76.93 40.79
C PRO A 95 -34.33 -76.16 42.09
N PRO A 96 -35.61 -75.98 42.49
CA PRO A 96 -35.97 -75.19 43.66
C PRO A 96 -35.22 -75.70 44.88
N THR A 97 -34.19 -74.97 45.31
CA THR A 97 -33.39 -75.34 46.46
C THR A 97 -34.20 -75.05 47.71
N HIS A 98 -34.62 -76.11 48.40
CA HIS A 98 -35.37 -75.95 49.63
C HIS A 98 -34.42 -75.53 50.76
N HIS A 99 -34.34 -74.23 51.02
CA HIS A 99 -33.40 -73.65 51.99
C HIS A 99 -33.62 -74.10 53.45
N PHE A 100 -34.75 -74.74 53.78
CA PHE A 100 -35.07 -75.15 55.14
C PHE A 100 -36.02 -76.34 55.23
N ASP A 101 -35.48 -77.56 55.38
CA ASP A 101 -36.27 -78.78 55.57
C ASP A 101 -36.96 -78.82 56.94
N THR A 102 -38.26 -78.51 56.94
CA THR A 102 -39.11 -78.56 58.14
C THR A 102 -39.33 -79.98 58.65
N TYR A 103 -39.32 -80.98 57.78
CA TYR A 103 -39.65 -82.35 58.14
C TYR A 103 -38.48 -83.06 58.82
N GLN A 104 -37.26 -82.92 58.28
CA GLN A 104 -36.06 -83.42 58.95
C GLN A 104 -35.84 -82.79 60.32
N LEU A 105 -36.06 -81.48 60.45
CA LEU A 105 -35.91 -80.79 61.73
C LEU A 105 -36.92 -81.31 62.77
N LEU A 106 -38.18 -81.49 62.35
CA LEU A 106 -39.23 -82.03 63.22
C LEU A 106 -38.86 -83.45 63.69
N GLN A 107 -38.43 -84.31 62.77
CA GLN A 107 -38.05 -85.69 63.07
C GLN A 107 -36.80 -85.78 63.97
N ALA A 108 -35.85 -84.86 63.79
CA ALA A 108 -34.67 -84.77 64.66
C ALA A 108 -35.03 -84.34 66.09
N LEU A 109 -35.96 -83.39 66.24
CA LEU A 109 -36.44 -82.93 67.55
C LEU A 109 -37.26 -84.01 68.26
N GLU A 110 -38.12 -84.74 67.54
CA GLU A 110 -38.88 -85.87 68.10
C GLU A 110 -37.94 -86.99 68.59
N ARG A 111 -36.85 -87.27 67.88
CA ARG A 111 -35.82 -88.26 68.30
C ARG A 111 -35.06 -87.85 69.56
N GLN A 112 -34.97 -86.56 69.88
CA GLN A 112 -34.31 -86.06 71.09
C GLN A 112 -35.26 -85.90 72.28
N GLY A 113 -36.49 -86.40 72.19
CA GLY A 113 -37.44 -86.44 73.31
C GLY A 113 -38.38 -85.23 73.39
N PHE A 114 -38.43 -84.37 72.37
CA PHE A 114 -39.44 -83.31 72.31
C PHE A 114 -40.80 -83.88 71.86
N THR A 115 -41.88 -83.39 72.47
CA THR A 115 -43.22 -83.69 71.96
C THR A 115 -43.44 -83.02 70.61
N ARG A 116 -44.26 -83.62 69.74
CA ARG A 116 -44.53 -83.10 68.40
C ARG A 116 -45.01 -81.64 68.39
N SER A 117 -45.82 -81.26 69.38
CA SER A 117 -46.30 -79.88 69.54
C SER A 117 -45.18 -78.89 69.88
N GLN A 118 -44.24 -79.27 70.74
CA GLN A 118 -43.09 -78.44 71.11
C GLN A 118 -42.10 -78.33 69.94
N ALA A 119 -41.83 -79.44 69.25
CA ALA A 119 -40.99 -79.46 68.05
C ALA A 119 -41.54 -78.56 66.94
N GLU A 120 -42.87 -78.54 66.75
CA GLU A 120 -43.54 -77.68 65.77
C GLU A 120 -43.38 -76.18 66.11
N VAL A 121 -43.49 -75.80 67.38
CA VAL A 121 -43.30 -74.40 67.82
C VAL A 121 -41.86 -73.94 67.57
N VAL A 122 -40.87 -74.78 67.92
CA VAL A 122 -39.45 -74.50 67.68
C VAL A 122 -39.15 -74.38 66.18
N MET A 123 -39.68 -75.30 65.37
CA MET A 123 -39.56 -75.26 63.90
C MET A 123 -40.17 -73.98 63.32
N LYS A 124 -41.36 -73.55 63.78
CA LYS A 124 -41.99 -72.30 63.35
C LYS A 124 -41.13 -71.08 63.72
N GLY A 125 -40.55 -71.05 64.92
CA GLY A 125 -39.66 -69.98 65.37
C GLY A 125 -38.39 -69.87 64.52
N ILE A 126 -37.72 -70.99 64.25
CA ILE A 126 -36.52 -71.03 63.39
C ILE A 126 -36.86 -70.62 61.96
N LYS A 127 -37.98 -71.11 61.40
CA LYS A 127 -38.46 -70.72 60.07
C LYS A 127 -38.72 -69.22 59.96
N PHE A 128 -39.29 -68.62 61.01
CA PHE A 128 -39.54 -67.18 61.06
C PHE A 128 -38.22 -66.39 61.08
N LYS A 129 -37.29 -66.74 61.97
CA LYS A 129 -35.98 -66.07 62.06
C LYS A 129 -35.12 -66.23 60.80
N LEU A 130 -35.17 -67.39 60.16
CA LEU A 130 -34.49 -67.59 58.89
C LEU A 130 -35.07 -66.72 57.78
N ARG A 131 -36.40 -66.58 57.71
CA ARG A 131 -37.07 -65.70 56.74
C ARG A 131 -36.74 -64.23 56.99
N GLU A 132 -36.76 -63.80 58.25
CA GLU A 132 -36.39 -62.44 58.65
C GLU A 132 -34.93 -62.13 58.26
N SER A 133 -33.99 -63.02 58.58
CA SER A 133 -32.58 -62.89 58.19
C SER A 133 -32.38 -62.90 56.68
N SER A 134 -33.05 -63.80 55.95
CA SER A 134 -32.96 -63.85 54.48
C SER A 134 -33.51 -62.58 53.81
N ALA A 135 -34.61 -62.03 54.33
CA ALA A 135 -35.16 -60.76 53.84
C ALA A 135 -34.19 -59.59 54.11
N PHE A 136 -33.61 -59.54 55.30
CA PHE A 136 -32.59 -58.53 55.65
C PHE A 136 -31.35 -58.62 54.76
N ILE A 137 -30.86 -59.83 54.47
CA ILE A 137 -29.73 -60.06 53.58
C ILE A 137 -30.06 -59.60 52.15
N ARG A 138 -31.24 -59.93 51.63
CA ARG A 138 -31.69 -59.50 50.30
C ARG A 138 -31.87 -57.98 50.17
N GLN A 139 -32.18 -57.28 51.26
CA GLN A 139 -32.28 -55.82 51.25
C GLN A 139 -30.92 -55.12 51.24
N ARG A 140 -29.86 -55.76 51.77
CA ARG A 140 -28.53 -55.14 51.92
C ARG A 140 -27.51 -55.64 50.90
N LEU A 141 -27.70 -56.82 50.34
CA LEU A 141 -26.82 -57.39 49.32
C LEU A 141 -27.43 -57.21 47.95
N LEU A 142 -26.59 -56.79 47.00
CA LEU A 142 -26.95 -56.76 45.59
C LEU A 142 -26.85 -58.17 45.01
N LEU A 143 -27.78 -58.50 44.11
CA LEU A 143 -27.65 -59.71 43.31
C LEU A 143 -26.46 -59.55 42.37
N ARG A 144 -25.79 -60.66 42.09
CA ARG A 144 -24.67 -60.69 41.15
C ARG A 144 -25.09 -60.19 39.75
N SER A 145 -26.30 -60.54 39.32
CA SER A 145 -26.91 -60.06 38.08
C SER A 145 -27.01 -58.54 38.01
N ASP A 146 -27.41 -57.90 39.12
CA ASP A 146 -27.63 -56.46 39.17
C ASP A 146 -26.28 -55.72 39.14
N LEU A 147 -25.30 -56.23 39.89
CA LEU A 147 -23.93 -55.72 39.86
C LEU A 147 -23.31 -55.83 38.46
N ASP A 148 -23.50 -56.97 37.80
CA ASP A 148 -22.98 -57.20 36.45
C ASP A 148 -23.65 -56.23 35.47
N ASN A 149 -24.97 -56.06 35.51
CA ASN A 149 -25.70 -55.10 34.67
C ASN A 149 -25.24 -53.65 34.84
N GLU A 150 -25.14 -53.16 36.08
CA GLU A 150 -24.62 -51.81 36.38
C GLU A 150 -23.18 -51.64 35.89
N THR A 151 -22.36 -52.69 36.02
CA THR A 151 -20.99 -52.70 35.50
C THR A 151 -20.97 -52.60 33.97
N TYR A 152 -21.88 -53.27 33.26
CA TYR A 152 -22.01 -53.15 31.81
C TYR A 152 -22.38 -51.72 31.39
N LEU A 153 -23.37 -51.11 32.03
CA LEU A 153 -23.78 -49.73 31.74
C LEU A 153 -22.64 -48.74 32.00
N PHE A 154 -21.93 -48.90 33.10
CA PHE A 154 -20.78 -48.06 33.42
C PHE A 154 -19.65 -48.21 32.39
N LYS A 155 -19.33 -49.44 31.99
CA LYS A 155 -18.33 -49.71 30.94
C LYS A 155 -18.75 -49.14 29.59
N ALA A 156 -20.04 -49.23 29.24
CA ALA A 156 -20.57 -48.64 28.02
C ALA A 156 -20.42 -47.11 28.04
N GLY A 157 -20.82 -46.44 29.12
CA GLY A 157 -20.66 -45.00 29.27
C GLY A 157 -19.20 -44.53 29.26
N LEU A 158 -18.28 -45.30 29.88
CA LEU A 158 -16.84 -45.01 29.80
C LEU A 158 -16.29 -45.18 28.38
N SER A 159 -16.79 -46.19 27.64
CA SER A 159 -16.40 -46.39 26.24
C SER A 159 -16.88 -45.23 25.37
N GLU A 160 -18.13 -44.81 25.54
CA GLU A 160 -18.70 -43.65 24.85
C GLU A 160 -17.91 -42.37 25.15
N MET A 161 -17.71 -42.04 26.44
CA MET A 161 -16.91 -40.88 26.85
C MET A 161 -15.49 -40.92 26.27
N ARG A 162 -14.86 -42.09 26.26
CA ARG A 162 -13.53 -42.26 25.66
C ARG A 162 -13.55 -41.94 24.16
N THR A 163 -14.55 -42.45 23.44
CA THR A 163 -14.69 -42.19 21.99
C THR A 163 -15.02 -40.73 21.71
N GLU A 164 -15.84 -40.09 22.53
CA GLU A 164 -16.18 -38.67 22.43
C GLU A 164 -14.93 -37.81 22.65
N VAL A 165 -14.18 -38.03 23.73
CA VAL A 165 -12.91 -37.32 24.00
C VAL A 165 -11.89 -37.54 22.88
N GLN A 166 -11.79 -38.76 22.36
CA GLN A 166 -10.86 -39.05 21.27
C GLN A 166 -11.28 -38.34 19.97
N THR A 167 -12.58 -38.25 19.70
CA THR A 167 -13.12 -37.54 18.54
C THR A 167 -12.95 -36.04 18.68
N MET A 168 -13.20 -35.49 19.87
CA MET A 168 -12.96 -34.09 20.22
C MET A 168 -11.48 -33.73 19.99
N ARG A 169 -10.55 -34.53 20.53
CA ARG A 169 -9.11 -34.29 20.33
C ARG A 169 -8.69 -34.30 18.86
N ARG A 170 -9.24 -35.22 18.06
CA ARG A 170 -8.99 -35.26 16.62
C ARG A 170 -9.54 -34.00 15.94
N ASN A 171 -10.75 -33.59 16.29
CA ASN A 171 -11.34 -32.37 15.75
C ASN A 171 -10.49 -31.14 16.10
N ASP A 172 -10.07 -30.99 17.35
CA ASP A 172 -9.21 -29.91 17.81
C ASP A 172 -7.87 -29.89 17.05
N THR A 173 -7.27 -31.04 16.83
CA THR A 173 -6.01 -31.13 16.05
C THR A 173 -6.23 -30.76 14.58
N HIS A 174 -7.33 -31.20 13.96
CA HIS A 174 -7.67 -30.79 12.60
C HIS A 174 -7.97 -29.29 12.49
N MET A 175 -8.65 -28.73 13.47
CA MET A 175 -8.91 -27.28 13.54
C MET A 175 -7.62 -26.48 13.67
N LEU A 176 -6.72 -26.88 14.58
CA LEU A 176 -5.41 -26.23 14.75
C LEU A 176 -4.55 -26.36 13.49
N GLN A 177 -4.59 -27.51 12.80
CA GLN A 177 -3.89 -27.68 11.52
C GLN A 177 -4.45 -26.75 10.44
N ALA A 178 -5.77 -26.60 10.36
CA ALA A 178 -6.41 -25.69 9.41
C ALA A 178 -6.08 -24.22 9.69
N GLU A 179 -6.10 -23.82 10.97
CA GLU A 179 -5.71 -22.47 11.40
C GLU A 179 -4.22 -22.20 11.10
N MET A 180 -3.34 -23.16 11.41
CA MET A 180 -1.92 -23.07 11.08
C MET A 180 -1.71 -22.89 9.57
N ALA A 181 -2.39 -23.69 8.74
CA ALA A 181 -2.32 -23.57 7.29
C ALA A 181 -2.83 -22.21 6.79
N ALA A 182 -3.90 -21.67 7.38
CA ALA A 182 -4.41 -20.35 7.05
C ALA A 182 -3.39 -19.24 7.39
N VAL A 183 -2.81 -19.28 8.59
CA VAL A 183 -1.77 -18.33 9.01
C VAL A 183 -0.54 -18.41 8.12
N THR A 184 -0.07 -19.60 7.77
CA THR A 184 1.04 -19.78 6.82
C THR A 184 0.73 -19.15 5.46
N ARG A 185 -0.47 -19.37 4.93
CA ARG A 185 -0.91 -18.78 3.65
C ARG A 185 -0.93 -17.25 3.71
N ASP A 186 -1.38 -16.68 4.83
CA ASP A 186 -1.43 -15.23 5.01
C ASP A 186 -0.02 -14.63 5.13
N VAL A 187 0.90 -15.30 5.83
CA VAL A 187 2.32 -14.90 5.89
C VAL A 187 2.96 -14.93 4.50
N GLU A 188 2.73 -15.99 3.72
CA GLU A 188 3.23 -16.08 2.35
C GLU A 188 2.65 -14.98 1.45
N SER A 189 1.35 -14.72 1.56
CA SER A 189 0.68 -13.66 0.80
C SER A 189 1.23 -12.27 1.15
N ILE A 190 1.41 -11.97 2.43
CA ILE A 190 2.01 -10.70 2.87
C ILE A 190 3.46 -10.61 2.41
N GLY A 191 4.23 -11.69 2.51
CA GLY A 191 5.61 -11.76 2.04
C GLY A 191 5.74 -11.58 0.53
N GLN A 192 4.76 -12.04 -0.27
CA GLN A 192 4.72 -11.78 -1.71
C GLN A 192 4.39 -10.31 -2.00
N LYS A 193 3.36 -9.75 -1.36
CA LYS A 193 2.98 -8.34 -1.53
C LYS A 193 4.13 -7.40 -1.17
N LEU A 194 4.80 -7.65 -0.05
CA LEU A 194 5.96 -6.86 0.36
C LEU A 194 7.09 -6.91 -0.67
N ARG A 195 7.35 -8.07 -1.26
CA ARG A 195 8.38 -8.20 -2.31
C ARG A 195 7.99 -7.44 -3.58
N GLU A 196 6.72 -7.49 -3.96
CA GLU A 196 6.18 -6.71 -5.08
C GLU A 196 6.29 -5.20 -4.79
N ASP A 197 5.83 -4.73 -3.63
CA ASP A 197 5.90 -3.32 -3.23
C ASP A 197 7.34 -2.80 -3.19
N VAL A 198 8.29 -3.59 -2.67
CA VAL A 198 9.71 -3.25 -2.68
C VAL A 198 10.26 -3.17 -4.10
N ALA A 199 9.87 -4.08 -4.99
CA ALA A 199 10.29 -4.06 -6.39
C ALA A 199 9.70 -2.85 -7.12
N LEU A 200 8.42 -2.54 -6.89
CA LEU A 200 7.76 -1.35 -7.44
C LEU A 200 8.43 -0.07 -6.96
N MET A 201 8.67 0.07 -5.65
CA MET A 201 9.35 1.23 -5.08
C MET A 201 10.77 1.38 -5.63
N LYS A 202 11.52 0.29 -5.79
CA LYS A 202 12.85 0.31 -6.41
C LYS A 202 12.78 0.80 -7.86
N ASN A 203 11.79 0.33 -8.63
CA ASN A 203 11.60 0.76 -10.01
C ASN A 203 11.20 2.24 -10.08
N GLU A 204 10.31 2.69 -9.19
CA GLU A 204 9.89 4.08 -9.07
C GLU A 204 11.07 5.00 -8.74
N ILE A 205 11.89 4.65 -7.74
CA ILE A 205 13.12 5.40 -7.40
C ILE A 205 14.07 5.44 -8.59
N THR A 206 14.26 4.31 -9.28
CA THR A 206 15.15 4.26 -10.45
C THR A 206 14.63 5.13 -11.59
N LEU A 207 13.32 5.16 -11.80
CA LEU A 207 12.67 6.02 -12.79
C LEU A 207 12.84 7.48 -12.42
N ASP A 208 12.57 7.87 -11.18
CA ASP A 208 12.74 9.25 -10.71
C ASP A 208 14.20 9.71 -10.83
N LEU A 209 15.15 8.87 -10.42
CA LEU A 209 16.58 9.16 -10.59
C LEU A 209 16.96 9.34 -12.05
N ASN A 210 16.43 8.52 -12.95
CA ASN A 210 16.68 8.67 -14.38
C ASN A 210 16.03 9.94 -14.94
N ASN A 211 14.81 10.25 -14.51
CA ASN A 211 14.11 11.47 -14.89
C ASN A 211 14.88 12.72 -14.45
N ARG A 212 15.34 12.78 -13.19
CA ARG A 212 16.20 13.86 -12.67
C ARG A 212 17.52 13.98 -13.42
N LYS A 213 18.13 12.85 -13.78
CA LYS A 213 19.35 12.85 -14.60
C LYS A 213 19.08 13.37 -16.02
N ASN A 214 17.92 13.05 -16.59
CA ASN A 214 17.53 13.56 -17.89
C ASN A 214 17.22 15.06 -17.85
N GLU A 215 16.42 15.50 -16.87
CA GLU A 215 16.11 16.91 -16.60
C GLU A 215 17.40 17.73 -16.46
N GLY A 216 18.35 17.28 -15.63
CA GLY A 216 19.64 17.97 -15.49
C GLY A 216 20.45 18.02 -16.80
N ARG A 217 20.38 16.99 -17.65
CA ARG A 217 21.04 17.02 -18.97
C ARG A 217 20.34 17.96 -19.94
N GLU A 218 19.02 18.02 -19.92
CA GLU A 218 18.23 18.95 -20.73
C GLU A 218 18.50 20.40 -20.32
N GLU A 219 18.61 20.67 -19.02
CA GLU A 219 19.03 21.98 -18.50
C GLU A 219 20.44 22.34 -18.98
N LEU A 220 21.41 21.42 -18.87
CA LEU A 220 22.78 21.64 -19.36
C LEU A 220 22.80 21.92 -20.87
N LYS A 221 22.06 21.13 -21.67
CA LYS A 221 21.94 21.34 -23.12
C LYS A 221 21.29 22.69 -23.44
N THR A 222 20.31 23.10 -22.66
CA THR A 222 19.66 24.41 -22.79
C THR A 222 20.64 25.55 -22.51
N ILE A 223 21.49 25.41 -21.48
CA ILE A 223 22.56 26.37 -21.16
C ILE A 223 23.57 26.41 -22.30
N GLU A 224 24.01 25.27 -22.82
CA GLU A 224 24.95 25.19 -23.94
C GLU A 224 24.40 25.87 -25.20
N MET A 225 23.13 25.65 -25.54
CA MET A 225 22.46 26.35 -26.64
C MET A 225 22.45 27.86 -26.44
N LYS A 226 22.15 28.34 -25.22
CA LYS A 226 22.19 29.79 -24.90
C LYS A 226 23.60 30.36 -25.03
N ILE A 227 24.63 29.62 -24.63
CA ILE A 227 26.03 30.03 -24.80
C ILE A 227 26.36 30.17 -26.29
N GLN A 228 25.96 29.20 -27.11
CA GLN A 228 26.20 29.24 -28.55
C GLN A 228 25.44 30.39 -29.22
N GLU A 229 24.19 30.65 -28.83
CA GLU A 229 23.41 31.80 -29.30
C GLU A 229 24.09 33.12 -28.93
N MET A 230 24.52 33.28 -27.68
CA MET A 230 25.26 34.47 -27.25
C MET A 230 26.58 34.64 -28.01
N ASN A 231 27.30 33.56 -28.26
CA ASN A 231 28.55 33.61 -29.03
C ASN A 231 28.30 34.02 -30.50
N ASN A 232 27.24 33.49 -31.12
CA ASN A 232 26.82 33.91 -32.45
C ASN A 232 26.45 35.40 -32.46
N LYS A 233 25.61 35.85 -31.51
CA LYS A 233 25.23 37.26 -31.38
C LYS A 233 26.45 38.17 -31.17
N LEU A 234 27.41 37.75 -30.35
CA LEU A 234 28.67 38.48 -30.15
C LEU A 234 29.46 38.54 -31.46
N THR A 235 29.58 37.44 -32.19
CA THR A 235 30.26 37.39 -33.50
C THR A 235 29.62 38.35 -34.51
N VAL A 236 28.28 38.37 -34.61
CA VAL A 236 27.56 39.31 -35.48
C VAL A 236 27.79 40.75 -35.04
N SER A 237 27.65 41.06 -33.74
CA SER A 237 27.88 42.40 -33.22
C SER A 237 29.33 42.88 -33.42
N LEU A 238 30.32 41.98 -33.36
CA LEU A 238 31.71 42.27 -33.68
C LEU A 238 31.89 42.57 -35.17
N GLY A 239 31.17 41.84 -36.03
CA GLY A 239 31.05 42.14 -37.45
C GLY A 239 30.49 43.55 -37.70
N ASP A 240 29.37 43.89 -37.05
CA ASP A 240 28.74 45.21 -37.16
C ASP A 240 29.68 46.33 -36.70
N VAL A 241 30.37 46.16 -35.57
CA VAL A 241 31.36 47.13 -35.07
C VAL A 241 32.53 47.27 -36.05
N ARG A 242 33.03 46.16 -36.62
CA ARG A 242 34.09 46.20 -37.63
C ARG A 242 33.65 46.93 -38.89
N THR A 243 32.46 46.66 -39.40
CA THR A 243 31.89 47.39 -40.55
C THR A 243 31.65 48.85 -40.21
N GLY A 244 31.25 49.16 -38.97
CA GLY A 244 31.12 50.53 -38.48
C GLY A 244 32.45 51.27 -38.49
N ILE A 245 33.55 50.61 -38.06
CA ILE A 245 34.90 51.18 -38.14
C ILE A 245 35.33 51.39 -39.60
N GLU A 246 35.06 50.45 -40.49
CA GLU A 246 35.36 50.58 -41.92
C GLU A 246 34.56 51.73 -42.57
N ALA A 247 33.28 51.88 -42.21
CA ALA A 247 32.44 53.00 -42.64
C ALA A 247 32.98 54.35 -42.14
N VAL A 248 33.39 54.45 -40.87
CA VAL A 248 33.99 55.67 -40.31
C VAL A 248 35.33 55.97 -40.99
N ARG A 249 36.16 54.97 -41.28
CA ARG A 249 37.40 55.15 -42.05
C ARG A 249 37.11 55.71 -43.44
N TRP A 250 36.13 55.13 -44.14
CA TRP A 250 35.70 55.60 -45.45
C TRP A 250 35.22 57.05 -45.38
N GLU A 251 34.32 57.37 -44.46
CA GLU A 251 33.78 58.72 -44.28
C GLU A 251 34.89 59.73 -43.95
N THR A 252 35.86 59.35 -43.12
CA THR A 252 37.01 60.19 -42.76
C THR A 252 37.88 60.50 -43.98
N ILE A 253 38.15 59.50 -44.84
CA ILE A 253 38.91 59.69 -46.08
C ILE A 253 38.19 60.67 -47.01
N TRP A 254 36.88 60.49 -47.21
CA TRP A 254 36.08 61.36 -48.10
C TRP A 254 35.98 62.79 -47.57
N LYS A 255 35.76 62.98 -46.28
CA LYS A 255 35.75 64.30 -45.63
C LYS A 255 37.12 64.97 -45.72
N GLY A 256 38.20 64.23 -45.47
CA GLY A 256 39.57 64.72 -45.60
C GLY A 256 39.89 65.14 -47.04
N MET A 257 39.58 64.29 -48.02
CA MET A 257 39.77 64.58 -49.45
C MET A 257 38.97 65.81 -49.90
N THR A 258 37.71 65.93 -49.46
CA THR A 258 36.86 67.10 -49.74
C THR A 258 37.47 68.37 -49.12
N GLY A 259 37.96 68.30 -47.88
CA GLY A 259 38.64 69.41 -47.22
C GLY A 259 39.88 69.89 -48.00
N VAL A 260 40.71 68.96 -48.47
CA VAL A 260 41.89 69.27 -49.31
C VAL A 260 41.46 69.87 -50.65
N ALA A 261 40.42 69.35 -51.30
CA ALA A 261 39.93 69.88 -52.56
C ALA A 261 39.39 71.32 -52.41
N VAL A 262 38.61 71.60 -51.36
CA VAL A 262 38.11 72.95 -51.08
C VAL A 262 39.25 73.91 -50.77
N ALA A 263 40.26 73.48 -50.00
CA ALA A 263 41.45 74.27 -49.73
C ALA A 263 42.26 74.56 -51.00
N ALA A 264 42.43 73.58 -51.88
CA ALA A 264 43.12 73.77 -53.16
C ALA A 264 42.35 74.75 -54.06
N LEU A 265 41.03 74.62 -54.15
CA LEU A 265 40.18 75.54 -54.92
C LEU A 265 40.16 76.95 -54.34
N SER A 266 40.16 77.12 -53.02
CA SER A 266 40.21 78.45 -52.39
C SER A 266 41.55 79.13 -52.64
N ILE A 267 42.67 78.40 -52.56
CA ILE A 267 44.00 78.91 -52.91
C ILE A 267 44.06 79.30 -54.40
N ALA A 268 43.59 78.42 -55.29
CA ALA A 268 43.55 78.69 -56.72
C ALA A 268 42.63 79.88 -57.06
N GLY A 269 41.48 80.00 -56.39
CA GLY A 269 40.55 81.10 -56.54
C GLY A 269 41.11 82.43 -56.05
N LEU A 270 41.76 82.46 -54.88
CA LEU A 270 42.49 83.65 -54.40
C LEU A 270 43.63 84.01 -55.34
N GLY A 271 44.39 83.02 -55.81
CA GLY A 271 45.45 83.21 -56.81
C GLY A 271 44.89 83.86 -58.07
N TYR A 272 43.81 83.30 -58.63
CA TYR A 272 43.13 83.83 -59.80
C TYR A 272 42.61 85.25 -59.58
N LEU A 273 41.97 85.54 -58.45
CA LEU A 273 41.49 86.88 -58.09
C LEU A 273 42.64 87.88 -57.97
N LEU A 274 43.77 87.50 -57.36
CA LEU A 274 44.96 88.35 -57.27
C LEU A 274 45.55 88.61 -58.65
N THR A 275 45.61 87.61 -59.55
CA THR A 275 46.05 87.78 -60.94
C THR A 275 45.09 88.71 -61.71
N ARG A 276 43.78 88.50 -61.61
CA ARG A 276 42.75 89.36 -62.22
C ARG A 276 42.77 90.79 -61.68
N TYR A 277 43.01 90.96 -60.39
CA TYR A 277 43.14 92.27 -59.75
C TYR A 277 44.45 92.97 -60.19
N ALA A 278 45.54 92.22 -60.36
CA ALA A 278 46.79 92.73 -60.91
C ALA A 278 46.64 93.13 -62.39
N GLU A 279 45.92 92.35 -63.20
CA GLU A 279 45.59 92.68 -64.59
C GLU A 279 44.77 93.96 -64.68
N HIS A 280 43.71 94.10 -63.88
CA HIS A 280 42.91 95.33 -63.84
C HIS A 280 43.72 96.56 -63.39
N LYS A 281 44.63 96.41 -62.41
CA LYS A 281 45.56 97.50 -62.05
C LYS A 281 46.61 97.78 -63.13
N ALA A 282 47.04 96.77 -63.89
CA ALA A 282 47.97 96.98 -65.00
C ALA A 282 47.30 97.75 -66.14
N GLU A 283 46.02 97.54 -66.39
CA GLU A 283 45.24 98.30 -67.38
C GLU A 283 45.09 99.77 -67.00
N THR A 284 44.81 100.09 -65.73
CA THR A 284 44.70 101.49 -65.28
C THR A 284 46.04 102.23 -65.36
N ILE A 285 47.14 101.58 -64.95
CA ILE A 285 48.49 102.15 -65.08
C ILE A 285 48.90 102.30 -66.56
N ARG A 286 48.52 101.36 -67.44
CA ARG A 286 48.75 101.47 -68.89
C ARG A 286 47.96 102.64 -69.48
N LEU A 287 46.73 102.85 -69.04
CA LEU A 287 45.90 103.97 -69.46
C LEU A 287 46.50 105.31 -69.01
N GLU A 288 46.99 105.41 -67.77
CA GLU A 288 47.72 106.59 -67.27
C GLU A 288 49.02 106.84 -68.04
N LYS A 289 49.79 105.79 -68.36
CA LYS A 289 50.98 105.91 -69.22
C LYS A 289 50.62 106.39 -70.63
N GLN A 290 49.49 105.97 -71.19
CA GLN A 290 49.01 106.50 -72.47
C GLN A 290 48.56 107.96 -72.37
N ARG A 291 47.91 108.37 -71.27
CA ARG A 291 47.55 109.79 -71.03
C ARG A 291 48.77 110.67 -70.84
N ARG A 292 49.79 110.23 -70.09
CA ARG A 292 51.08 110.92 -69.99
C ARG A 292 51.80 111.03 -71.33
N LYS A 293 51.73 110.00 -72.19
CA LYS A 293 52.27 110.09 -73.57
C LYS A 293 51.47 111.04 -74.46
N LYS A 294 50.16 111.18 -74.26
CA LYS A 294 49.34 112.18 -74.97
C LYS A 294 49.66 113.60 -74.50
N GLN A 295 49.80 113.81 -73.19
CA GLN A 295 50.26 115.09 -72.62
C GLN A 295 51.67 115.45 -73.08
N PHE A 296 52.62 114.50 -73.10
CA PHE A 296 53.98 114.75 -73.61
C PHE A 296 54.01 115.08 -75.12
N ARG A 297 53.02 114.59 -75.90
CA ARG A 297 52.85 114.92 -77.32
C ARG A 297 52.14 116.27 -77.54
N GLU A 298 51.41 116.75 -76.55
CA GLU A 298 50.80 118.08 -76.50
C GLU A 298 51.86 119.11 -76.03
N ASP A 299 52.68 118.79 -75.04
CA ASP A 299 53.80 119.62 -74.58
C ASP A 299 54.93 119.72 -75.62
N ALA A 300 55.18 118.66 -76.40
CA ALA A 300 56.10 118.69 -77.55
C ALA A 300 55.53 119.46 -78.77
N ARG A 301 54.21 119.69 -78.82
CA ARG A 301 53.58 120.60 -79.80
C ARG A 301 53.61 122.06 -79.33
N GLN A 302 53.77 122.30 -78.03
CA GLN A 302 53.71 123.64 -77.42
C GLN A 302 55.10 124.26 -77.14
N SER A 303 56.19 123.56 -77.44
CA SER A 303 57.59 124.03 -77.27
C SER A 303 58.39 124.09 -78.59
N GLY A 304 57.70 124.09 -79.74
CA GLY A 304 58.30 124.26 -81.08
C GLY A 304 57.78 125.47 -81.86
N MET A 305 57.08 126.40 -81.21
CA MET A 305 56.45 127.55 -81.89
C MET A 305 56.45 128.78 -80.96
N ALA A 306 57.65 129.27 -80.66
CA ALA A 306 57.87 130.61 -80.09
C ALA A 306 59.37 130.97 -80.19
N ASP A 307 59.87 131.12 -81.41
CA ASP A 307 60.84 132.18 -81.71
C ASP A 307 60.69 132.59 -83.18
N MET A 308 60.73 133.91 -83.40
CA MET A 308 60.56 134.67 -84.64
C MET A 308 59.10 134.76 -85.16
N GLU A 309 58.46 135.93 -85.28
CA GLU A 309 58.97 137.20 -85.81
C GLU A 309 58.16 138.43 -85.30
N VAL A 310 58.78 139.62 -85.29
CA VAL A 310 58.31 140.91 -84.75
C VAL A 310 57.42 141.68 -85.75
N VAL A 311 56.64 142.65 -85.22
CA VAL A 311 55.96 143.83 -85.82
C VAL A 311 54.43 143.72 -85.75
N TYR A 312 53.69 144.63 -85.10
CA TYR A 312 53.99 146.03 -84.74
C TYR A 312 54.22 146.31 -83.25
#